data_AF-A0A1A8G688-F1
#
_entry.id   AF-A0A1A8G688-F1
#
_cell.length_a   1.000
_cell.length_b   1.000
_cell.length_c   1.000
_cell.angle_alpha   90.00
_cell.angle_beta   90.00
_cell.angle_gamma   90.00
#
_symmetry.space_group_name_H-M   'P 1'
#
loop_
_entity.id
_entity.type
_entity.pdbx_description
1 polymer ?
#
loop_
_entity_poly.entity_id
_entity_poly.type
_entity_poly.pdbx_seq_one_letter_code
_entity_poly.pdbx_strand_id
1 'polypeptide(L)'
;EHLVQAGLMSSEELRHLEDLPSPHNKFWVPCMWFVSLALRARTEGRINNDVALTAIFSELNGLRARCMKLYGYDWISLPLVYTQVVTVAVYSFFLACLIGRQFLDPRQGYPGHDVDFYLPVFTLLQFFFYVGWLKVAEQLINPFGEDDDDFETNWLVDRNLQVSLLSVDEMYDSLPLVEKDMYWNESEP
;
A
#
# COMPACT_ATOMS: atom_id res chain seq x y z
N GLU A 1 9.57 13.34 -16.83
CA GLU A 1 10.60 12.69 -17.68
C GLU A 1 10.70 11.17 -17.49
N HIS A 2 11.02 10.64 -16.30
CA HIS A 2 11.10 9.18 -16.08
C HIS A 2 9.83 8.41 -16.48
N LEU A 3 8.63 8.96 -16.20
CA LEU A 3 7.36 8.39 -16.64
C LEU A 3 7.24 8.26 -18.17
N VAL A 4 7.85 9.21 -18.90
CA VAL A 4 7.86 9.18 -20.37
C VAL A 4 8.85 8.14 -20.88
N GLN A 5 10.04 8.08 -20.28
CA GLN A 5 11.04 7.06 -20.61
C GLN A 5 10.55 5.64 -20.32
N ALA A 6 9.77 5.46 -19.26
CA ALA A 6 9.14 4.19 -18.90
C ALA A 6 7.93 3.82 -19.79
N GLY A 7 7.52 4.70 -20.71
CA GLY A 7 6.37 4.46 -21.59
C GLY A 7 5.00 4.56 -20.92
N LEU A 8 4.92 5.07 -19.69
CA LEU A 8 3.67 5.27 -18.95
C LEU A 8 2.94 6.55 -19.37
N MET A 9 3.64 7.48 -20.02
CA MET A 9 3.11 8.75 -20.49
C MET A 9 3.84 9.15 -21.78
N SER A 10 3.13 9.73 -22.74
CA SER A 10 3.74 10.30 -23.94
C SER A 10 4.33 11.69 -23.68
N SER A 11 5.25 12.13 -24.54
CA SER A 11 5.83 13.49 -24.44
C SER A 11 4.77 14.59 -24.57
N GLU A 12 3.73 14.37 -25.39
CA GLU A 12 2.63 15.33 -25.53
C GLU A 12 1.75 15.39 -24.28
N GLU A 13 1.45 14.25 -23.65
CA GLU A 13 0.73 14.22 -22.38
C GLU A 13 1.51 14.92 -21.28
N LEU A 14 2.84 14.73 -21.22
CA LEU A 14 3.68 15.45 -20.26
C LEU A 14 3.60 16.96 -20.47
N ARG A 15 3.71 17.42 -21.73
CA ARG A 15 3.58 18.85 -22.07
C ARG A 15 2.24 19.41 -21.61
N HIS A 16 1.14 18.71 -21.91
CA HIS A 16 -0.20 19.11 -21.47
C HIS A 16 -0.34 19.12 -19.94
N LEU A 17 0.29 18.19 -19.24
CA LEU A 17 0.27 18.13 -17.77
C LEU A 17 1.03 19.32 -17.15
N GLU A 18 2.17 19.68 -17.72
CA GLU A 18 3.03 20.79 -17.27
C GLU A 18 2.36 22.14 -17.51
N ASP A 19 1.75 22.33 -18.69
CA ASP A 19 1.05 23.56 -19.09
C ASP A 19 -0.16 23.91 -18.20
N LEU A 20 -0.71 22.94 -17.45
CA LEU A 20 -1.84 23.18 -16.54
C LEU A 20 -1.43 24.06 -15.34
N PRO A 21 -2.09 25.23 -15.12
CA PRO A 21 -1.75 26.15 -14.04
C PRO A 21 -2.35 25.68 -12.71
N SER A 22 -1.81 24.61 -12.13
CA SER A 22 -2.19 24.10 -10.82
C SER A 22 -0.96 23.94 -9.92
N PRO A 23 -0.96 24.54 -8.72
CA PRO A 23 0.11 24.36 -7.73
C PRO A 23 -0.01 23.05 -6.95
N HIS A 24 -1.11 22.31 -7.12
CA HIS A 24 -1.38 21.07 -6.39
C HIS A 24 -0.93 19.83 -7.17
N ASN A 25 -0.80 18.70 -6.47
CA ASN A 25 -0.49 17.42 -7.10
C ASN A 25 -1.51 17.10 -8.21
N LYS A 26 -1.01 16.76 -9.39
CA LYS A 26 -1.79 16.60 -10.63
C LYS A 26 -2.18 15.13 -10.91
N PHE A 27 -2.13 14.23 -9.93
CA PHE A 27 -2.54 12.81 -10.11
C PHE A 27 -3.98 12.62 -10.61
N TRP A 28 -4.85 13.61 -10.41
CA TRP A 28 -6.25 13.60 -10.86
C TRP A 28 -6.41 13.91 -12.36
N VAL A 29 -5.40 14.49 -13.01
CA VAL A 29 -5.49 14.97 -14.41
C VAL A 29 -5.76 13.83 -15.40
N PRO A 30 -5.06 12.68 -15.34
CA PRO A 30 -5.35 11.56 -16.23
C PRO A 30 -6.79 11.01 -16.08
N CYS A 31 -7.37 11.06 -14.89
CA CYS A 31 -8.78 10.69 -14.69
C CYS A 31 -9.72 11.61 -15.48
N MET A 32 -9.42 12.91 -15.57
CA MET A 32 -10.21 13.86 -16.35
C MET A 32 -10.03 13.67 -17.86
N TRP A 33 -8.82 13.31 -18.30
CA TRP A 33 -8.57 12.92 -19.68
C TRP A 33 -9.36 11.68 -20.05
N PHE A 34 -9.39 10.67 -19.18
CA PHE A 34 -10.19 9.46 -19.38
C PHE A 34 -11.68 9.78 -19.55
N VAL A 35 -12.27 10.61 -18.67
CA VAL A 35 -13.68 11.04 -18.82
C VAL A 35 -13.93 11.68 -20.17
N SER A 36 -13.05 12.60 -20.58
CA SER A 36 -13.16 13.31 -21.86
C SER A 36 -13.04 12.36 -23.06
N LEU A 37 -12.14 11.37 -22.98
CA LEU A 37 -11.93 10.37 -24.03
C LEU A 37 -13.14 9.43 -24.15
N ALA A 38 -13.70 8.98 -23.03
CA ALA A 38 -14.88 8.12 -23.03
C ALA A 38 -16.13 8.86 -23.56
N LEU A 39 -16.31 10.14 -23.24
CA LEU A 39 -17.37 10.97 -23.84
C LEU A 39 -17.22 11.10 -25.36
N ARG A 40 -15.98 11.31 -25.82
CA ARG A 40 -15.67 11.34 -27.25
C ARG A 40 -15.98 10.00 -27.91
N ALA A 41 -15.53 8.89 -27.34
CA ALA A 41 -15.80 7.54 -27.84
C ALA A 41 -17.31 7.24 -27.92
N ARG A 42 -18.10 7.73 -26.97
CA ARG A 42 -19.57 7.64 -27.00
C ARG A 42 -20.19 8.46 -28.14
N THR A 43 -19.67 9.66 -28.38
CA THR A 43 -20.13 10.56 -29.46
C THR A 43 -19.78 9.99 -30.83
N GLU A 44 -18.61 9.35 -30.95
CA GLU A 44 -18.17 8.63 -32.15
C GLU A 44 -18.89 7.29 -32.37
N GLY A 45 -19.78 6.88 -31.46
CA GLY A 45 -20.52 5.61 -31.58
C GLY A 45 -19.72 4.35 -31.25
N ARG A 46 -18.50 4.49 -30.67
CA ARG A 46 -17.70 3.34 -30.20
C ARG A 46 -18.27 2.72 -28.91
N ILE A 47 -18.99 3.51 -28.12
CA ILE A 47 -19.72 3.05 -26.94
C ILE A 47 -21.20 3.02 -27.27
N ASN A 48 -21.82 1.84 -27.14
CA ASN A 48 -23.15 1.55 -27.66
C ASN A 48 -24.27 2.35 -26.98
N ASN A 49 -24.17 2.61 -25.68
CA ASN A 49 -25.23 3.26 -24.92
C ASN A 49 -24.72 4.01 -23.69
N ASP A 50 -25.59 4.87 -23.14
CA ASP A 50 -25.28 5.72 -21.99
C ASP A 50 -25.16 4.92 -20.69
N VAL A 51 -25.77 3.74 -20.62
CA VAL A 51 -25.67 2.84 -19.47
C VAL A 51 -24.26 2.27 -19.35
N ALA A 52 -23.67 1.83 -20.47
CA ALA A 52 -22.29 1.35 -20.54
C ALA A 52 -21.30 2.47 -20.21
N LEU A 53 -21.53 3.69 -20.74
CA LEU A 53 -20.72 4.86 -20.38
C LEU A 53 -20.80 5.16 -18.87
N THR A 54 -21.99 5.11 -18.29
CA THR A 54 -22.20 5.32 -16.86
C THR A 54 -21.47 4.28 -16.03
N ALA A 55 -21.50 3.00 -16.45
CA ALA A 55 -20.76 1.93 -15.78
C ALA A 55 -19.24 2.19 -15.80
N ILE A 56 -18.69 2.59 -16.95
CA ILE A 56 -17.28 2.97 -17.09
C ILE A 56 -16.90 4.11 -16.14
N PHE A 57 -17.75 5.13 -16.02
CA PHE A 57 -17.52 6.25 -15.07
C PHE A 57 -17.65 5.85 -13.61
N SER A 58 -18.51 4.90 -13.29
CA SER A 58 -18.63 4.36 -11.94
C SER A 58 -17.32 3.69 -11.50
N GLU A 59 -16.76 2.84 -12.37
CA GLU A 59 -15.48 2.15 -12.10
C GLU A 59 -14.31 3.14 -12.02
N LEU A 60 -14.25 4.14 -12.91
CA LEU A 60 -13.24 5.19 -12.83
C LEU A 60 -13.32 5.98 -11.51
N ASN A 61 -14.53 6.31 -11.06
CA ASN A 61 -14.71 6.98 -9.77
C ASN A 61 -14.27 6.09 -8.60
N GLY A 62 -14.49 4.78 -8.69
CA GLY A 62 -13.94 3.79 -7.77
C GLY A 62 -12.42 3.84 -7.72
N LEU A 63 -11.75 3.88 -8.87
CA LEU A 63 -10.29 4.01 -8.96
C LEU A 63 -9.81 5.34 -8.35
N ARG A 64 -10.43 6.47 -8.73
CA ARG A 64 -10.10 7.80 -8.20
C ARG A 64 -10.24 7.87 -6.68
N ALA A 65 -11.28 7.24 -6.12
CA ALA A 65 -11.49 7.17 -4.67
C ALA A 65 -10.37 6.40 -3.96
N ARG A 66 -9.85 5.31 -4.56
CA ARG A 66 -8.70 4.56 -4.03
C ARG A 66 -7.42 5.39 -4.06
N CYS A 67 -7.14 6.10 -5.16
CA CYS A 67 -6.00 7.03 -5.25
C CYS A 67 -6.09 8.14 -4.18
N MET A 68 -7.28 8.69 -3.97
CA MET A 68 -7.50 9.71 -2.94
C MET A 68 -7.33 9.15 -1.53
N LYS A 69 -7.69 7.89 -1.29
CA LYS A 69 -7.45 7.21 -0.02
C LYS A 69 -5.95 7.06 0.26
N LEU A 70 -5.15 6.71 -0.75
CA LEU A 70 -3.69 6.66 -0.64
C LEU A 70 -3.11 8.04 -0.31
N TYR A 71 -3.52 9.07 -1.04
CA TYR A 71 -3.13 10.45 -0.76
C TYR A 71 -3.53 10.88 0.67
N GLY A 72 -4.69 10.43 1.16
CA GLY A 72 -5.15 10.71 2.52
C GLY A 72 -4.29 10.05 3.59
N TYR A 73 -3.87 8.80 3.42
CA TYR A 73 -2.97 8.11 4.36
C TYR A 73 -1.56 8.72 4.36
N ASP A 74 -1.07 9.13 3.20
CA ASP A 74 0.22 9.82 3.07
C ASP A 74 0.19 11.21 3.74
N TRP A 75 -0.88 11.98 3.48
CA TRP A 75 -1.00 13.33 4.02
C TRP A 75 -1.29 13.37 5.53
N ILE A 76 -2.14 12.46 6.01
CA ILE A 76 -2.56 12.41 7.41
C ILE A 76 -1.94 11.19 8.07
N SER A 77 -0.67 11.31 8.45
CA SER A 77 0.03 10.30 9.24
C SER A 77 -0.53 10.22 10.67
N LEU A 78 -0.18 9.15 11.39
CA LEU A 78 -0.49 9.04 12.82
C LEU A 78 0.05 10.27 13.57
N PRO A 79 -0.72 10.86 14.51
CA PRO A 79 -0.26 12.01 15.27
C PRO A 79 1.08 11.72 15.94
N LEU A 80 2.06 12.60 15.70
CA LEU A 80 3.43 12.44 16.19
C LEU A 80 3.50 12.22 17.71
N VAL A 81 2.62 12.88 18.46
CA VAL A 81 2.55 12.71 19.92
C VAL A 81 2.26 11.26 20.32
N TYR A 82 1.49 10.52 19.51
CA TYR A 82 1.15 9.13 19.81
C TYR A 82 2.37 8.24 19.69
N THR A 83 3.13 8.36 18.59
CA THR A 83 4.36 7.59 18.39
C THR A 83 5.38 7.94 19.47
N GLN A 84 5.54 9.22 19.79
CA GLN A 84 6.43 9.69 20.86
C GLN A 84 6.08 9.13 22.24
N VAL A 85 4.80 9.14 22.62
CA VAL A 85 4.36 8.63 23.94
C VAL A 85 4.69 7.16 24.09
N VAL A 86 4.45 6.35 23.05
CA VAL A 86 4.75 4.93 23.07
C VAL A 86 6.26 4.70 23.15
N THR A 87 7.06 5.39 22.33
CA THR A 87 8.53 5.28 22.38
C THR A 87 9.09 5.66 23.75
N VAL A 88 8.63 6.78 24.33
CA VAL A 88 9.06 7.23 25.67
C VAL A 88 8.69 6.19 26.73
N ALA A 89 7.51 5.61 26.68
CA ALA A 89 7.08 4.59 27.65
C ALA A 89 7.97 3.34 27.57
N VAL A 90 8.21 2.81 26.37
CA VAL A 90 9.06 1.62 26.16
C VAL A 90 10.50 1.91 26.58
N TYR A 91 11.06 3.05 26.19
CA TYR A 91 12.45 3.39 26.50
C TYR A 91 12.65 3.69 27.99
N SER A 92 11.68 4.34 28.64
CA SER A 92 11.74 4.59 30.09
C SER A 92 11.66 3.29 30.90
N PHE A 93 10.83 2.33 30.47
CA PHE A 93 10.79 0.99 31.07
C PHE A 93 12.16 0.30 31.00
N PHE A 94 12.82 0.35 29.84
CA PHE A 94 14.14 -0.27 29.70
C PHE A 94 15.27 0.52 30.37
N LEU A 95 15.17 1.84 30.47
CA LEU A 95 16.08 2.65 31.29
C LEU A 95 16.02 2.21 32.76
N ALA A 96 14.81 2.01 33.30
CA ALA A 96 14.63 1.49 34.64
C ALA A 96 15.13 0.05 34.77
N CYS A 97 14.89 -0.82 33.79
CA CYS A 97 15.39 -2.19 33.81
C CYS A 97 16.93 -2.27 33.74
N LEU A 98 17.57 -1.36 33.01
CA LEU A 98 19.03 -1.33 32.88
C LEU A 98 19.74 -1.17 34.23
N ILE A 99 19.13 -0.42 35.16
CA ILE A 99 19.66 -0.19 36.51
C ILE A 99 19.04 -1.19 37.50
N GLY A 100 17.72 -1.35 37.48
CA GLY A 100 16.96 -2.10 38.49
C GLY A 100 16.97 -3.62 38.32
N ARG A 101 17.49 -4.15 37.21
CA ARG A 101 17.63 -5.60 36.98
C ARG A 101 19.09 -6.06 36.96
N GLN A 102 20.01 -5.23 37.46
CA GLN A 102 21.39 -5.63 37.70
C GLN A 102 21.43 -6.67 38.82
N PHE A 103 22.29 -7.68 38.67
CA PHE A 103 22.56 -8.61 39.77
C PHE A 103 23.43 -7.92 40.82
N LEU A 104 22.90 -7.78 42.03
CA LEU A 104 23.60 -7.19 43.17
C LEU A 104 24.42 -8.25 43.91
N ASP A 105 25.39 -7.83 44.71
CA ASP A 105 26.20 -8.75 45.52
C ASP A 105 25.31 -9.55 46.49
N PRO A 106 25.18 -10.89 46.31
CA PRO A 106 24.32 -11.72 47.15
C PRO A 106 24.71 -11.70 48.63
N ARG A 107 25.96 -11.35 48.95
CA ARG A 107 26.46 -11.26 50.33
C ARG A 107 25.82 -10.13 51.12
N GLN A 108 25.24 -9.14 50.45
CA GLN A 108 24.58 -8.01 51.11
C GLN A 108 23.14 -8.32 51.54
N GLY A 109 22.58 -9.45 51.11
CA GLY A 109 21.26 -9.93 51.57
C GLY A 109 20.09 -9.03 51.15
N TYR A 110 20.19 -8.38 49.99
CA TYR A 110 19.09 -7.57 49.45
C TYR A 110 17.91 -8.47 49.03
N PRO A 111 16.68 -8.22 49.51
CA PRO A 111 15.52 -9.02 49.15
C PRO A 111 15.32 -9.09 47.63
N GLY A 112 15.16 -10.30 47.09
CA GLY A 112 14.95 -10.54 45.66
C GLY A 112 16.22 -10.51 44.79
N HIS A 113 17.40 -10.37 45.39
CA HIS A 113 18.70 -10.38 44.70
C HIS A 113 19.65 -11.43 45.32
N ASP A 114 19.13 -12.65 45.50
CA ASP A 114 19.85 -13.74 46.18
C ASP A 114 20.78 -14.53 45.26
N VAL A 115 20.65 -14.36 43.93
CA VAL A 115 21.38 -15.13 42.92
C VAL A 115 21.91 -14.21 41.83
N ASP A 116 23.17 -14.42 41.44
CA ASP A 116 23.81 -13.76 40.31
C ASP A 116 23.99 -14.75 39.15
N PHE A 117 23.23 -14.55 38.07
CA PHE A 117 23.31 -15.36 36.85
C PHE A 117 24.26 -14.77 35.80
N TYR A 118 24.86 -13.59 36.05
CA TYR A 118 25.66 -12.78 35.14
C TYR A 118 24.91 -12.26 33.90
N LEU A 119 24.05 -13.09 33.29
CA LEU A 119 23.21 -12.75 32.14
C LEU A 119 21.73 -12.69 32.55
N PRO A 120 21.05 -11.53 32.41
CA PRO A 120 19.65 -11.40 32.80
C PRO A 120 18.70 -11.94 31.71
N VAL A 121 18.62 -13.26 31.57
CA VAL A 121 17.87 -13.96 30.50
C VAL A 121 16.41 -13.48 30.38
N PHE A 122 15.67 -13.39 31.49
CA PHE A 122 14.27 -12.95 31.44
C PHE A 122 14.11 -11.47 31.09
N THR A 123 15.08 -10.61 31.45
CA THR A 123 15.09 -9.21 31.02
C THR A 123 15.35 -9.09 29.53
N LEU A 124 16.22 -9.94 28.96
CA LEU A 124 16.44 -10.02 27.51
C LEU A 124 15.19 -10.52 26.77
N LEU A 125 14.49 -11.52 27.30
CA LEU A 125 13.21 -11.98 26.73
C LEU A 125 12.14 -10.87 26.78
N GLN A 126 12.05 -10.13 27.89
CA GLN A 126 11.19 -8.95 27.99
C GLN A 126 11.60 -7.87 26.98
N PHE A 127 12.89 -7.67 26.76
CA PHE A 127 13.40 -6.75 25.73
C PHE A 127 12.93 -7.13 24.33
N PHE A 128 13.14 -8.37 23.91
CA PHE A 128 12.64 -8.85 22.61
C PHE A 128 11.14 -8.69 22.48
N PHE A 129 10.38 -8.95 23.54
CA PHE A 129 8.92 -8.80 23.49
C PHE A 129 8.48 -7.35 23.31
N TYR A 130 8.88 -6.43 24.20
CA TYR A 130 8.39 -5.05 24.14
C TYR A 130 9.01 -4.23 23.00
N VAL A 131 10.32 -4.37 22.76
CA VAL A 131 10.96 -3.68 21.63
C VAL A 131 10.54 -4.29 20.31
N GLY A 132 10.41 -5.62 20.23
CA GLY A 132 9.87 -6.28 19.05
C GLY A 132 8.46 -5.81 18.73
N TRP A 133 7.59 -5.70 19.75
CA TRP A 133 6.24 -5.18 19.54
C TRP A 133 6.22 -3.71 19.08
N LEU A 134 7.11 -2.86 19.62
CA LEU A 134 7.30 -1.50 19.10
C LEU A 134 7.76 -1.52 17.63
N LYS A 135 8.71 -2.39 17.28
CA LYS A 135 9.26 -2.51 15.93
C LYS A 135 8.21 -2.92 14.89
N VAL A 136 7.26 -3.78 15.25
CA VAL A 136 6.12 -4.12 14.37
C VAL A 136 5.33 -2.85 14.01
N ALA A 137 5.06 -1.97 14.97
CA ALA A 137 4.34 -0.74 14.70
C ALA A 137 5.17 0.27 13.88
N GLU A 138 6.49 0.31 14.11
CA GLU A 138 7.40 1.16 13.32
C GLU A 138 7.48 0.73 11.86
N GLN A 139 7.52 -0.58 11.58
CA GLN A 139 7.55 -1.10 10.21
C GLN A 139 6.24 -0.82 9.46
N LEU A 140 5.10 -1.06 10.11
CA LEU A 140 3.79 -0.89 9.47
C LEU A 140 3.32 0.58 9.37
N ILE A 141 4.08 1.53 9.92
CA ILE A 141 3.68 2.95 9.91
C ILE A 141 3.67 3.53 8.49
N ASN A 142 4.58 3.06 7.64
CA ASN A 142 4.67 3.43 6.24
C ASN A 142 4.96 2.19 5.38
N PRO A 143 3.91 1.45 4.97
CA PRO A 143 4.06 0.21 4.21
C PRO A 143 4.43 0.43 2.74
N PHE A 144 4.79 1.66 2.35
CA PHE A 144 5.19 2.04 0.99
C PHE A 144 6.67 2.45 0.94
N GLY A 145 7.48 1.99 1.89
CA GLY A 145 8.92 2.18 1.92
C GLY A 145 9.67 1.13 1.09
N GLU A 146 10.86 0.80 1.57
CA GLU A 146 11.78 -0.18 0.97
C GLU A 146 12.14 -1.31 1.96
N ASP A 147 11.38 -1.45 3.05
CA ASP A 147 11.57 -2.56 4.00
C ASP A 147 11.08 -3.88 3.39
N ASP A 148 11.64 -5.01 3.85
CA ASP A 148 11.37 -6.34 3.28
C ASP A 148 9.88 -6.76 3.30
N ASP A 149 9.08 -6.23 4.24
CA ASP A 149 7.63 -6.52 4.34
C ASP A 149 6.74 -5.37 3.80
N ASP A 150 7.33 -4.36 3.14
CA ASP A 150 6.57 -3.30 2.49
C ASP A 150 5.87 -3.80 1.23
N PHE A 151 4.90 -3.02 0.73
CA PHE A 151 4.19 -3.37 -0.49
C PHE A 151 5.10 -3.29 -1.73
N GLU A 152 5.11 -4.37 -2.50
CA GLU A 152 5.76 -4.46 -3.82
C GLU A 152 5.03 -3.63 -4.90
N THR A 153 5.09 -2.31 -4.75
CA THR A 153 4.35 -1.36 -5.60
C THR A 153 4.83 -1.35 -7.05
N ASN A 154 6.15 -1.45 -7.28
CA ASN A 154 6.72 -1.49 -8.63
C ASN A 154 6.20 -2.70 -9.41
N TRP A 155 6.22 -3.89 -8.79
CA TRP A 155 5.69 -5.10 -9.41
C TRP A 155 4.19 -4.96 -9.72
N LEU A 156 3.41 -4.36 -8.81
CA LEU A 156 1.98 -4.07 -9.05
C LEU A 156 1.79 -3.19 -10.29
N VAL A 157 2.61 -2.15 -10.47
CA VAL A 157 2.53 -1.25 -11.63
C VAL A 157 2.84 -2.00 -12.92
N ASP A 158 3.94 -2.76 -12.97
CA ASP A 158 4.35 -3.52 -14.15
C ASP A 158 3.30 -4.57 -14.53
N ARG A 159 2.82 -5.34 -13.55
CA ARG A 159 1.77 -6.34 -13.74
C ARG A 159 0.50 -5.71 -14.27
N ASN A 160 0.08 -4.57 -13.71
CA ASN A 160 -1.15 -3.91 -14.13
C ASN A 160 -1.03 -3.30 -15.52
N LEU A 161 0.13 -2.74 -15.88
CA LEU A 161 0.37 -2.22 -17.23
C LEU A 161 0.25 -3.35 -18.26
N GLN A 162 0.94 -4.47 -18.03
CA GLN A 162 0.91 -5.62 -18.94
C GLN A 162 -0.52 -6.19 -19.07
N VAL A 163 -1.16 -6.53 -17.95
CA VAL A 163 -2.46 -7.20 -17.96
C VAL A 163 -3.55 -6.31 -18.54
N SER A 164 -3.54 -5.01 -18.22
CA SER A 164 -4.57 -4.08 -18.70
C SER A 164 -4.52 -3.91 -20.23
N LEU A 165 -3.33 -3.69 -20.80
CA LEU A 165 -3.16 -3.56 -22.24
C LEU A 165 -3.51 -4.85 -22.98
N LEU A 166 -3.05 -6.00 -22.48
CA LEU A 166 -3.37 -7.31 -23.05
C LEU A 166 -4.88 -7.58 -23.07
N SER A 167 -5.57 -7.22 -21.99
CA SER A 167 -7.01 -7.48 -21.82
C SER A 167 -7.89 -6.70 -22.79
N VAL A 168 -7.47 -5.48 -23.16
CA VAL A 168 -8.28 -4.58 -24.01
C VAL A 168 -7.86 -4.61 -25.48
N ASP A 169 -6.71 -5.19 -25.80
CA ASP A 169 -6.19 -5.30 -27.17
C ASP A 169 -6.28 -6.75 -27.68
N GLU A 170 -5.34 -7.63 -27.29
CA GLU A 170 -5.29 -9.00 -27.80
C GLU A 170 -6.50 -9.87 -27.42
N MET A 171 -7.10 -9.61 -26.26
CA MET A 171 -8.26 -10.36 -25.77
C MET A 171 -9.61 -9.76 -26.23
N TYR A 172 -9.61 -8.63 -26.94
CA TYR A 172 -10.85 -8.00 -27.39
C TYR A 172 -11.58 -8.88 -28.41
N ASP A 173 -12.80 -9.31 -28.07
CA ASP A 173 -13.64 -10.21 -28.88
C ASP A 173 -12.96 -11.55 -29.24
N SER A 174 -11.91 -11.92 -28.51
CA SER A 174 -11.14 -13.15 -28.69
C SER A 174 -11.62 -14.21 -27.71
N LEU A 175 -12.61 -14.98 -28.14
CA LEU A 175 -13.22 -16.04 -27.34
C LEU A 175 -12.79 -17.43 -27.84
N PRO A 176 -12.54 -18.40 -26.95
CA PRO A 176 -12.35 -19.78 -27.36
C PRO A 176 -13.64 -20.31 -28.00
N LEU A 177 -13.50 -21.38 -28.80
CA LEU A 177 -14.65 -22.04 -29.40
C LEU A 177 -15.58 -22.55 -28.31
N VAL A 178 -16.88 -22.28 -28.48
CA VAL A 178 -17.91 -22.73 -27.55
C VAL A 178 -18.12 -24.22 -27.75
N GLU A 179 -17.81 -24.99 -26.73
CA GLU A 179 -17.99 -26.44 -26.69
C GLU A 179 -19.00 -26.82 -25.61
N LYS A 180 -19.65 -27.98 -25.81
CA LYS A 180 -20.48 -28.58 -24.77
C LYS A 180 -19.58 -29.04 -23.64
N ASP A 181 -19.89 -28.64 -22.42
CA ASP A 181 -19.14 -29.06 -21.26
C ASP A 181 -19.39 -30.56 -20.96
N MET A 182 -18.55 -31.12 -20.08
CA MET A 182 -18.57 -32.53 -19.70
C MET A 182 -19.93 -32.99 -19.15
N TYR A 183 -20.71 -32.08 -18.57
CA TYR A 183 -22.00 -32.36 -17.92
C TYR A 183 -23.19 -31.91 -18.77
N TRP A 184 -23.00 -31.61 -20.05
CA TRP A 184 -24.04 -31.03 -20.91
C TRP A 184 -25.36 -31.83 -20.92
N ASN A 185 -25.29 -33.15 -20.76
CA ASN A 185 -26.47 -34.03 -20.72
C ASN A 185 -26.72 -34.65 -19.34
N GLU A 186 -25.99 -34.24 -18.31
CA GLU A 186 -26.12 -34.78 -16.95
C GLU A 186 -26.94 -33.80 -16.09
N SER A 187 -27.98 -34.34 -15.45
CA SER A 187 -28.80 -33.55 -14.51
C SER A 187 -28.14 -33.38 -13.14
N GLU A 188 -27.18 -34.24 -12.80
CA GLU A 188 -26.38 -34.19 -11.57
C GLU A 188 -24.91 -34.52 -11.92
N PRO A 189 -23.96 -33.58 -11.74
CA PRO A 189 -22.54 -33.75 -12.06
C PRO A 189 -21.76 -34.60 -11.06
#